data_AF-A0A939PSY0-F1
#
_entry.id   AF-A0A939PSY0-F1
#
_cell.length_a   1.000
_cell.length_b   1.000
_cell.length_c   1.000
_cell.angle_alpha   90.00
_cell.angle_beta   90.00
_cell.angle_gamma   90.00
#
_symmetry.space_group_name_H-M   'P 1'
#
loop_
_entity.id
_entity.type
_entity.pdbx_description
1 polymer ?
#
loop_
_entity_poly.entity_id
_entity_poly.type
_entity_poly.pdbx_seq_one_letter_code
_entity_poly.pdbx_strand_id
1 'polypeptide(L)'
;MGKVGSLRERLAHLARLPVRVWLAGLFSLVVTLQAGPVLVAASADGAGWVVVVDGAVPIPAPGLEADRDGSTLVIPLPATCPRFGILFRHSVEQTPVIEWFEPAGDGDGLLLVATEYRSYGAGLPTEAPPGARFVRLPDRFRIEGLAVPVGELNLRILPLTEHALLVGGEAYDLTQWAGPDGRLRVRVLAAGLVRKDDEEEGRS
;
A
#
# COMPACT_ATOMS: atom_id res chain seq x y z
N MET A 1 -36.85 -20.04 28.07
CA MET A 1 -37.43 -20.46 26.76
C MET A 1 -37.19 -19.34 25.76
N GLY A 2 -36.21 -19.48 24.86
CA GLY A 2 -35.97 -18.55 23.76
C GLY A 2 -35.73 -19.36 22.50
N LYS A 3 -36.57 -19.16 21.47
CA LYS A 3 -36.48 -19.88 20.20
C LYS A 3 -35.14 -19.55 19.52
N VAL A 4 -34.26 -20.55 19.40
CA VAL A 4 -33.11 -20.50 18.50
C VAL A 4 -33.66 -20.56 17.08
N GLY A 5 -33.68 -19.41 16.39
CA GLY A 5 -34.01 -19.34 14.97
C GLY A 5 -33.02 -20.19 14.16
N SER A 6 -33.54 -20.95 13.20
CA SER A 6 -32.74 -21.90 12.41
C SER A 6 -31.63 -21.17 11.64
N LEU A 7 -30.42 -21.74 11.68
CA LEU A 7 -29.23 -21.29 10.94
C LEU A 7 -29.53 -21.04 9.44
N ARG A 8 -30.52 -21.75 8.88
CA ARG A 8 -30.97 -21.58 7.49
C ARG A 8 -31.60 -20.21 7.21
N GLU A 9 -32.31 -19.62 8.16
CA GLU A 9 -32.99 -18.32 7.97
C GLU A 9 -31.99 -17.16 8.01
N ARG A 10 -30.92 -17.28 8.81
CA ARG A 10 -29.91 -16.22 8.98
C ARG A 10 -28.85 -16.19 7.88
N LEU A 11 -28.66 -17.30 7.16
CA LEU A 11 -27.73 -17.40 6.03
C LEU A 11 -28.38 -17.06 4.67
N ALA A 12 -29.69 -16.81 4.62
CA ALA A 12 -30.41 -16.53 3.38
C ALA A 12 -29.92 -15.26 2.65
N HIS A 13 -29.34 -14.30 3.37
CA HIS A 13 -28.77 -13.08 2.76
C HIS A 13 -27.42 -13.31 2.06
N LEU A 14 -26.69 -14.38 2.42
CA LEU A 14 -25.40 -14.73 1.83
C LEU A 14 -25.52 -15.50 0.50
N ALA A 15 -26.72 -15.98 0.15
CA ALA A 15 -26.99 -16.73 -1.08
C ALA A 15 -26.92 -15.88 -2.38
N ARG A 16 -26.66 -14.56 -2.27
CA ARG A 16 -26.50 -13.65 -3.41
C ARG A 16 -25.05 -13.39 -3.82
N LEU A 17 -24.10 -13.93 -3.06
CA LEU A 17 -22.68 -13.93 -3.42
C LEU A 17 -22.31 -15.30 -4.00
N PRO A 18 -21.34 -15.41 -4.93
CA PRO A 18 -20.88 -16.70 -5.46
C PRO A 18 -20.03 -17.44 -4.41
N VAL A 19 -20.63 -17.79 -3.28
CA VAL A 19 -19.99 -18.44 -2.14
C VAL A 19 -20.35 -19.92 -2.15
N ARG A 20 -19.34 -20.78 -2.20
CA ARG A 20 -19.51 -22.22 -1.95
C ARG A 20 -19.19 -22.52 -0.49
N VAL A 21 -20.19 -22.96 0.26
CA VAL A 21 -20.05 -23.36 1.66
C VAL A 21 -19.92 -24.88 1.73
N TRP A 22 -18.84 -25.38 2.32
CA TRP A 22 -18.68 -26.80 2.68
C TRP A 22 -18.74 -26.94 4.20
N LEU A 23 -19.60 -27.83 4.70
CA LEU A 23 -19.66 -28.20 6.11
C LEU A 23 -18.72 -29.40 6.33
N ALA A 24 -17.56 -29.16 6.93
CA ALA A 24 -16.64 -30.22 7.33
C ALA A 24 -16.57 -30.29 8.86
N GLY A 25 -17.41 -31.14 9.47
CA GLY A 25 -17.29 -31.50 10.89
C GLY A 25 -17.56 -30.37 11.89
N LEU A 26 -17.72 -30.75 13.16
CA LEU A 26 -18.60 -30.07 14.12
C LEU A 26 -18.26 -28.64 14.56
N PHE A 27 -17.11 -28.03 14.23
CA PHE A 27 -16.78 -26.65 14.64
C PHE A 27 -15.87 -25.89 13.68
N SER A 28 -16.00 -26.06 12.36
CA SER A 28 -15.22 -25.25 11.42
C SER A 28 -16.03 -24.89 10.18
N LEU A 29 -16.26 -23.59 10.00
CA LEU A 29 -16.79 -23.00 8.77
C LEU A 29 -15.60 -22.46 7.97
N VAL A 30 -15.24 -23.11 6.87
CA VAL A 30 -14.26 -22.57 5.91
C VAL A 30 -15.03 -21.87 4.81
N VAL A 31 -14.85 -20.55 4.70
CA VAL A 31 -15.42 -19.73 3.62
C VAL A 31 -14.31 -19.43 2.62
N THR A 32 -14.43 -19.92 1.39
CA THR A 32 -13.52 -19.56 0.29
C THR A 32 -14.19 -18.49 -0.57
N LEU A 33 -13.64 -17.28 -0.58
CA LEU A 33 -14.05 -16.22 -1.51
C LEU A 33 -13.25 -16.34 -2.81
N GLN A 34 -13.91 -16.19 -3.96
CA GLN A 34 -13.35 -16.50 -5.29
C GLN A 34 -12.36 -15.45 -5.84
N ALA A 35 -11.62 -14.73 -4.98
CA ALA A 35 -10.68 -13.68 -5.39
C ALA A 35 -9.28 -13.79 -4.73
N GLY A 36 -8.89 -14.98 -4.25
CA GLY A 36 -7.58 -15.26 -3.66
C GLY A 36 -7.69 -16.29 -2.54
N PRO A 37 -6.58 -16.89 -2.09
CA PRO A 37 -6.60 -17.81 -0.95
C PRO A 37 -6.80 -17.01 0.33
N VAL A 38 -8.06 -16.72 0.64
CA VAL A 38 -8.45 -16.25 1.97
C VAL A 38 -8.84 -17.49 2.77
N LEU A 39 -8.00 -17.87 3.72
CA LEU A 39 -8.34 -18.89 4.70
C LEU A 39 -9.06 -18.19 5.85
N VAL A 40 -10.38 -18.40 5.95
CA VAL A 40 -11.17 -18.02 7.11
C VAL A 40 -11.23 -19.21 8.06
N ALA A 41 -10.58 -19.11 9.21
CA ALA A 41 -10.78 -20.03 10.33
C ALA A 41 -11.65 -19.35 11.39
N ALA A 42 -12.73 -20.01 11.81
CA ALA A 42 -13.58 -19.57 12.90
C ALA A 42 -13.56 -20.60 14.03
N SER A 43 -13.07 -20.22 15.21
CA SER A 43 -13.11 -21.05 16.42
C SER A 43 -14.10 -20.46 17.42
N ALA A 44 -14.94 -21.31 18.00
CA ALA A 44 -15.83 -20.94 19.09
C ALA A 44 -15.13 -21.22 20.43
N ASP A 45 -14.55 -20.20 21.04
CA ASP A 45 -13.90 -20.29 22.34
C ASP A 45 -14.84 -19.93 23.49
N GLY A 46 -16.11 -20.36 23.45
CA GLY A 46 -17.08 -20.03 24.50
C GLY A 46 -17.37 -18.53 24.71
N ALA A 47 -16.68 -17.62 24.02
CA ALA A 47 -16.76 -16.16 24.17
C ALA A 47 -17.02 -15.43 22.84
N GLY A 48 -16.76 -16.05 21.69
CA GLY A 48 -17.10 -15.48 20.40
C GLY A 48 -16.64 -16.34 19.21
N TRP A 49 -16.86 -15.83 18.00
CA TRP A 49 -16.26 -16.37 16.78
C TRP A 49 -15.09 -15.47 16.40
N VAL A 50 -13.86 -15.99 16.40
CA VAL A 50 -12.70 -15.27 15.87
C VAL A 50 -12.49 -15.69 14.42
N VAL A 51 -12.68 -14.78 13.47
CA VAL A 51 -12.37 -14.99 12.05
C VAL A 51 -10.92 -14.58 11.81
N VAL A 52 -10.03 -15.56 11.64
CA VAL A 52 -8.66 -15.31 11.15
C VAL A 52 -8.69 -15.38 9.64
N VAL A 53 -8.40 -14.25 8.98
CA VAL A 53 -8.24 -14.12 7.53
C VAL A 53 -6.73 -14.17 7.26
N ASP A 54 -6.19 -15.35 6.92
CA ASP A 54 -4.83 -15.45 6.42
C ASP A 54 -4.88 -15.46 4.89
N GLY A 55 -4.43 -14.35 4.31
CA GLY A 55 -4.47 -14.09 2.89
C GLY A 55 -3.95 -12.69 2.61
N ALA A 56 -2.86 -12.57 1.87
CA ALA A 56 -2.45 -11.30 1.29
C ALA A 56 -3.60 -10.81 0.41
N VAL A 57 -4.32 -9.77 0.84
CA VAL A 57 -5.28 -9.09 -0.03
C VAL A 57 -4.48 -8.58 -1.22
N PRO A 58 -4.74 -9.06 -2.45
CA PRO A 58 -3.99 -8.60 -3.61
C PRO A 58 -4.16 -7.09 -3.71
N ILE A 59 -3.04 -6.37 -3.71
CA ILE A 59 -3.05 -4.93 -3.94
C ILE A 59 -3.53 -4.73 -5.38
N PRO A 60 -4.61 -3.95 -5.62
CA PRO A 60 -5.03 -3.68 -6.99
C PRO A 60 -3.86 -3.06 -7.77
N ALA A 61 -3.76 -3.34 -9.07
CA ALA A 61 -2.68 -2.77 -9.86
C ALA A 61 -2.81 -1.23 -9.91
N PRO A 62 -1.70 -0.49 -9.93
CA PRO A 62 -1.70 0.94 -10.22
C PRO A 62 -2.33 1.20 -11.60
N GLY A 63 -2.99 2.34 -11.72
CA GLY A 63 -3.71 2.73 -12.94
C GLY A 63 -3.44 4.17 -13.35
N LEU A 64 -3.70 4.47 -14.62
CA LEU A 64 -3.63 5.82 -15.14
C LEU A 64 -5.01 6.45 -15.21
N GLU A 65 -5.11 7.68 -14.72
CA GLU A 65 -6.24 8.57 -14.98
C GLU A 65 -5.77 9.76 -15.83
N ALA A 66 -6.58 10.11 -16.83
CA ALA A 66 -6.33 11.32 -17.62
C ALA A 66 -6.62 12.55 -16.76
N ASP A 67 -5.72 13.52 -16.81
CA ASP A 67 -5.85 14.81 -16.14
C ASP A 67 -5.75 15.94 -17.18
N ARG A 68 -6.28 17.13 -16.84
CA ARG A 68 -6.18 18.32 -17.71
C ARG A 68 -4.73 18.72 -17.97
N ASP A 69 -3.85 18.49 -17.01
CA ASP A 69 -2.45 18.89 -17.04
C ASP A 69 -1.48 17.74 -17.41
N GLY A 70 -2.00 16.55 -17.74
CA GLY A 70 -1.20 15.40 -18.11
C GLY A 70 -1.81 14.06 -17.71
N SER A 71 -0.99 13.17 -17.16
CA SER A 71 -1.42 11.86 -16.67
C SER A 71 -1.20 11.78 -15.16
N THR A 72 -2.20 11.25 -14.45
CA THR A 72 -2.10 10.95 -13.02
C THR A 72 -1.98 9.44 -12.83
N LEU A 73 -0.89 9.00 -12.21
CA LEU A 73 -0.72 7.65 -11.73
C LEU A 73 -1.43 7.50 -10.38
N VAL A 74 -2.41 6.61 -10.34
CA VAL A 74 -3.19 6.29 -9.14
C VAL A 74 -2.67 4.99 -8.54
N ILE A 75 -2.17 5.08 -7.31
CA ILE A 75 -1.56 3.96 -6.57
C ILE A 75 -2.50 3.56 -5.43
N PRO A 76 -3.18 2.41 -5.51
CA PRO A 76 -3.95 1.88 -4.39
C PRO A 76 -3.01 1.30 -3.32
N LEU A 77 -3.17 1.74 -2.07
CA LEU A 77 -2.42 1.21 -0.92
C LEU A 77 -3.37 0.62 0.11
N PRO A 78 -3.26 -0.68 0.44
CA PRO A 78 -4.03 -1.26 1.53
C PRO A 78 -3.48 -0.80 2.88
N ALA A 79 -4.32 -0.79 3.92
CA ALA A 79 -3.92 -0.50 5.30
C ALA A 79 -2.77 -1.40 5.79
N THR A 80 -2.68 -2.62 5.27
CA THR A 80 -1.65 -3.60 5.63
C THR A 80 -0.28 -3.31 5.01
N CYS A 81 -0.22 -2.46 3.98
CA CYS A 81 1.01 -2.06 3.31
C CYS A 81 0.88 -0.60 2.83
N PRO A 82 0.95 0.37 3.76
CA PRO A 82 0.69 1.78 3.47
C PRO A 82 1.89 2.48 2.83
N ARG A 83 2.68 1.76 2.01
CA ARG A 83 3.92 2.28 1.43
C ARG A 83 4.10 1.91 -0.03
N PHE A 84 4.76 2.80 -0.77
CA PHE A 84 5.27 2.53 -2.12
C PHE A 84 6.67 3.11 -2.30
N GLY A 85 7.38 2.65 -3.32
CA GLY A 85 8.72 3.12 -3.65
C GLY A 85 8.81 3.69 -5.07
N ILE A 86 9.63 4.72 -5.27
CA ILE A 86 10.05 5.17 -6.59
C ILE A 86 11.53 4.80 -6.76
N LEU A 87 11.79 3.91 -7.71
CA LEU A 87 13.13 3.55 -8.17
C LEU A 87 13.53 4.48 -9.32
N PHE A 88 14.76 4.97 -9.30
CA PHE A 88 15.37 5.67 -10.43
C PHE A 88 16.90 5.54 -10.42
N ARG A 89 17.54 5.79 -11.56
CA ARG A 89 19.00 5.86 -11.69
C ARG A 89 19.47 7.28 -11.35
N HIS A 90 20.36 7.38 -10.36
CA HIS A 90 20.95 8.65 -9.96
C HIS A 90 21.80 9.26 -11.09
N SER A 91 21.65 10.56 -11.37
CA SER A 91 22.23 11.19 -12.56
C SER A 91 23.76 11.31 -12.53
N VAL A 92 24.36 11.50 -11.35
CA VAL A 92 25.82 11.63 -11.21
C VAL A 92 26.46 10.28 -10.99
N GLU A 93 26.14 9.66 -9.87
CA GLU A 93 26.65 8.33 -9.49
C GLU A 93 26.22 7.19 -10.45
N GLN A 94 25.18 7.38 -11.26
CA GLN A 94 24.70 6.37 -12.21
C GLN A 94 24.33 5.03 -11.55
N THR A 95 23.94 5.03 -10.27
CA THR A 95 23.46 3.85 -9.54
C THR A 95 21.98 3.98 -9.17
N PRO A 96 21.27 2.85 -8.97
CA PRO A 96 19.89 2.88 -8.52
C PRO A 96 19.71 3.54 -7.13
N VAL A 97 18.63 4.31 -7.00
CA VAL A 97 18.12 4.92 -5.78
C VAL A 97 16.66 4.52 -5.63
N ILE A 98 16.24 4.23 -4.41
CA ILE A 98 14.83 3.99 -4.09
C ILE A 98 14.40 4.98 -3.02
N GLU A 99 13.37 5.76 -3.31
CA GLU A 99 12.69 6.62 -2.33
C GLU A 99 11.37 5.97 -1.91
N TRP A 100 11.17 5.80 -0.61
CA TRP A 100 9.99 5.16 -0.02
C TRP A 100 9.05 6.20 0.56
N PHE A 101 7.78 6.13 0.17
CA PHE A 101 6.74 7.07 0.55
C PHE A 101 5.59 6.38 1.28
N GLU A 102 4.99 7.11 2.21
CA GLU A 102 3.75 6.75 2.91
C GLU A 102 2.76 7.92 2.83
N PRO A 103 1.43 7.69 2.89
CA PRO A 103 0.47 8.78 3.02
C PRO A 103 0.73 9.60 4.29
N ALA A 104 0.61 10.92 4.19
CA ALA A 104 0.58 11.78 5.36
C ALA A 104 -0.73 11.52 6.13
N GLY A 105 -0.65 11.33 7.45
CA GLY A 105 -1.82 10.97 8.27
C GLY A 105 -2.89 12.07 8.39
N ASP A 106 -2.63 13.25 7.85
CA ASP A 106 -3.41 14.49 8.00
C ASP A 106 -3.92 15.10 6.67
N GLY A 107 -3.88 14.37 5.54
CA GLY A 107 -4.46 14.85 4.28
C GLY A 107 -4.03 14.09 3.03
N ASP A 108 -4.10 14.77 1.87
CA ASP A 108 -3.73 14.21 0.54
C ASP A 108 -2.21 14.18 0.27
N GLY A 109 -1.39 14.49 1.28
CA GLY A 109 0.06 14.57 1.17
C GLY A 109 0.77 13.22 1.34
N LEU A 110 2.08 13.23 1.11
CA LEU A 110 2.96 12.09 1.30
C LEU A 110 4.09 12.44 2.27
N LEU A 111 4.69 11.42 2.87
CA LEU A 111 5.92 11.50 3.64
C LEU A 111 6.97 10.64 2.95
N LEU A 112 8.14 11.22 2.64
CA LEU A 112 9.33 10.43 2.32
C LEU A 112 9.88 9.89 3.64
N VAL A 113 9.85 8.57 3.80
CA VAL A 113 10.18 7.87 5.05
C VAL A 113 11.53 7.15 5.02
N ALA A 114 12.04 6.84 3.83
CA ALA A 114 13.36 6.28 3.65
C ALA A 114 13.91 6.46 2.24
N THR A 115 15.24 6.42 2.12
CA THR A 115 15.94 6.38 0.83
C THR A 115 17.02 5.29 0.85
N GLU A 116 17.09 4.47 -0.19
CA GLU A 116 18.11 3.42 -0.37
C GLU A 116 19.06 3.76 -1.51
N TYR A 117 20.36 3.53 -1.29
CA TYR A 117 21.44 3.81 -2.24
C TYR A 117 22.35 2.59 -2.40
N ARG A 118 22.70 2.24 -3.64
CA ARG A 118 23.54 1.08 -3.97
C ARG A 118 25.05 1.30 -3.82
N SER A 119 25.51 2.54 -3.74
CA SER A 119 26.92 2.88 -3.54
C SER A 119 27.06 4.02 -2.53
N TYR A 120 28.29 4.36 -2.16
CA TYR A 120 28.65 5.53 -1.33
C TYR A 120 29.41 6.58 -2.16
N GLY A 121 29.19 6.58 -3.48
CA GLY A 121 29.98 7.39 -4.40
C GLY A 121 29.60 8.87 -4.40
N ALA A 122 29.94 9.54 -5.49
CA ALA A 122 29.92 11.00 -5.55
C ALA A 122 28.49 11.57 -5.47
N GLY A 123 28.30 12.54 -4.58
CA GLY A 123 27.03 13.25 -4.42
C GLY A 123 25.99 12.51 -3.58
N LEU A 124 26.36 11.39 -2.96
CA LEU A 124 25.48 10.66 -2.05
C LEU A 124 25.67 11.09 -0.59
N PRO A 125 24.63 10.99 0.26
CA PRO A 125 24.75 11.34 1.67
C PRO A 125 25.78 10.49 2.41
N THR A 126 26.56 11.13 3.28
CA THR A 126 27.54 10.45 4.15
C THR A 126 27.02 10.23 5.58
N GLU A 127 25.94 10.91 5.96
CA GLU A 127 25.29 10.85 7.25
C GLU A 127 23.76 10.96 7.11
N ALA A 128 23.03 10.52 8.13
CA ALA A 128 21.58 10.70 8.18
C ALA A 128 21.24 12.08 8.78
N PRO A 129 20.17 12.73 8.31
CA PRO A 129 19.68 13.96 8.93
C PRO A 129 19.17 13.70 10.36
N PRO A 130 19.02 14.75 11.20
CA PRO A 130 18.47 14.61 12.54
C PRO A 130 17.13 13.86 12.56
N GLY A 131 16.98 12.91 13.49
CA GLY A 131 15.78 12.08 13.61
C GLY A 131 15.75 10.84 12.71
N ALA A 132 16.59 10.78 11.68
CA ALA A 132 16.76 9.61 10.83
C ALA A 132 18.00 8.79 11.26
N ARG A 133 18.08 7.55 10.74
CA ARG A 133 19.21 6.63 10.98
C ARG A 133 19.88 6.23 9.68
N PHE A 134 21.20 6.18 9.71
CA PHE A 134 22.01 5.65 8.61
C PHE A 134 22.24 4.15 8.85
N VAL A 135 21.68 3.30 7.99
CA VAL A 135 21.76 1.83 8.08
C VAL A 135 22.67 1.30 6.98
N ARG A 136 23.77 0.67 7.37
CA ARG A 136 24.67 -0.02 6.43
C ARG A 136 24.19 -1.45 6.20
N LEU A 137 24.00 -1.82 4.95
CA LEU A 137 23.66 -3.17 4.51
C LEU A 137 24.82 -3.72 3.65
N PRO A 138 24.89 -5.05 3.40
CA PRO A 138 26.00 -5.64 2.69
C PRO A 138 26.25 -5.08 1.28
N ASP A 139 25.18 -4.66 0.58
CA ASP A 139 25.20 -4.27 -0.83
C ASP A 139 24.61 -2.88 -1.11
N ARG A 140 24.29 -2.13 -0.05
CA ARG A 140 23.63 -0.82 -0.11
C ARG A 140 23.70 -0.11 1.24
N PHE A 141 23.26 1.13 1.29
CA PHE A 141 22.87 1.77 2.55
C PHE A 141 21.46 2.34 2.46
N ARG A 142 20.88 2.57 3.61
CA ARG A 142 19.54 3.14 3.74
C ARG A 142 19.53 4.24 4.78
N ILE A 143 18.88 5.35 4.46
CA ILE A 143 18.49 6.36 5.44
C ILE A 143 17.04 6.05 5.80
N GLU A 144 16.79 5.70 7.07
CA GLU A 144 15.46 5.33 7.57
C GLU A 144 14.95 6.32 8.62
N GLY A 145 13.64 6.46 8.73
CA GLY A 145 13.04 7.39 9.70
C GLY A 145 13.09 8.83 9.22
N LEU A 146 13.11 9.04 7.91
CA LEU A 146 12.85 10.35 7.34
C LEU A 146 11.39 10.75 7.65
N ALA A 147 11.17 12.05 7.75
CA ALA A 147 9.84 12.64 7.95
C ALA A 147 9.73 13.89 7.08
N VAL A 148 10.04 13.75 5.78
CA VAL A 148 10.04 14.87 4.84
C VAL A 148 8.65 14.95 4.19
N PRO A 149 7.86 16.01 4.46
CA PRO A 149 6.56 16.19 3.84
C PRO A 149 6.70 16.50 2.36
N VAL A 150 5.93 15.79 1.55
CA VAL A 150 5.82 15.96 0.11
C VAL A 150 4.36 16.21 -0.21
N GLY A 151 4.02 17.49 -0.46
CA GLY A 151 2.64 17.87 -0.73
C GLY A 151 2.09 17.24 -2.01
N GLU A 152 2.86 17.35 -3.10
CA GLU A 152 2.50 16.74 -4.38
C GLU A 152 3.74 16.10 -5.02
N LEU A 153 3.62 14.82 -5.38
CA LEU A 153 4.70 14.09 -6.03
C LEU A 153 4.55 14.16 -7.55
N ASN A 154 5.31 15.07 -8.16
CA ASN A 154 5.42 15.21 -9.61
C ASN A 154 6.74 14.63 -10.11
N LEU A 155 6.65 13.54 -10.87
CA LEU A 155 7.81 12.89 -11.45
C LEU A 155 8.08 13.41 -12.86
N ARG A 156 9.36 13.59 -13.18
CA ARG A 156 9.85 13.81 -14.53
C ARG A 156 10.53 12.54 -15.01
N ILE A 157 9.77 11.71 -15.71
CA ILE A 157 10.23 10.45 -16.27
C ILE A 157 11.09 10.76 -17.49
N LEU A 158 12.33 10.27 -17.48
CA LEU A 158 13.26 10.34 -18.60
C LEU A 158 13.59 8.92 -19.07
N PRO A 159 13.81 8.68 -20.37
CA PRO A 159 14.06 7.32 -20.87
C PRO A 159 15.28 6.61 -20.26
N LEU A 160 16.31 7.37 -19.83
CA LEU A 160 17.57 6.81 -19.34
C LEU A 160 17.63 6.64 -17.81
N THR A 161 16.58 7.06 -17.09
CA THR A 161 16.60 7.10 -15.63
C THR A 161 15.92 5.90 -14.98
N GLU A 162 15.50 4.89 -15.75
CA GLU A 162 15.00 3.60 -15.25
C GLU A 162 13.92 3.75 -14.16
N HIS A 163 13.01 4.70 -14.36
CA HIS A 163 11.98 4.99 -13.37
C HIS A 163 11.03 3.80 -13.24
N ALA A 164 10.87 3.29 -12.02
CA ALA A 164 9.87 2.28 -11.71
C ALA A 164 9.13 2.58 -10.41
N LEU A 165 7.85 2.21 -10.36
CA LEU A 165 7.05 2.16 -9.14
C LEU A 165 7.19 0.79 -8.50
N LEU A 166 7.48 0.76 -7.20
CA LEU A 166 7.52 -0.44 -6.37
C LEU A 166 6.31 -0.44 -5.44
N VAL A 167 5.39 -1.38 -5.59
CA VAL A 167 4.22 -1.51 -4.71
C VAL A 167 3.75 -2.95 -4.65
N GLY A 168 3.39 -3.43 -3.45
CA GLY A 168 2.90 -4.80 -3.28
C GLY A 168 3.89 -5.91 -3.61
N GLY A 169 5.19 -5.61 -3.66
CA GLY A 169 6.23 -6.55 -4.08
C GLY A 169 6.47 -6.60 -5.59
N GLU A 170 5.69 -5.85 -6.37
CA GLU A 170 5.81 -5.74 -7.82
C GLU A 170 6.56 -4.46 -8.22
N ALA A 171 7.16 -4.49 -9.42
CA ALA A 171 7.82 -3.34 -10.04
C ALA A 171 7.15 -3.00 -11.37
N TYR A 172 6.74 -1.74 -11.52
CA TYR A 172 6.08 -1.23 -12.72
C TYR A 172 6.98 -0.18 -13.37
N ASP A 173 7.39 -0.40 -14.62
CA ASP A 173 8.10 0.62 -15.41
C ASP A 173 7.21 1.87 -15.52
N LEU A 174 7.72 3.06 -15.22
CA LEU A 174 6.94 4.30 -15.31
C LEU A 174 6.99 4.93 -16.71
N THR A 175 7.90 4.50 -17.58
CA THR A 175 8.03 5.04 -18.94
C THR A 175 6.83 4.69 -19.82
N GLN A 176 6.15 3.58 -19.54
CA GLN A 176 4.88 3.19 -20.19
C GLN A 176 3.70 4.10 -19.86
N TRP A 177 3.81 4.91 -18.79
CA TRP A 177 2.74 5.77 -18.32
C TRP A 177 3.02 7.26 -18.46
N ALA A 178 4.26 7.63 -18.77
CA ALA A 178 4.65 9.00 -18.97
C ALA A 178 4.09 9.54 -20.30
N GLY A 179 3.48 10.72 -20.26
CA GLY A 179 3.06 11.44 -21.46
C GLY A 179 4.25 11.96 -22.28
N PRO A 180 4.00 12.63 -23.42
CA PRO A 180 5.07 13.13 -24.31
C PRO A 180 6.06 14.10 -23.64
N ASP A 181 5.62 14.81 -22.59
CA ASP A 181 6.46 15.72 -21.82
C ASP A 181 7.16 15.03 -20.64
N GLY A 182 6.96 13.72 -20.45
CA GLY A 182 7.55 12.94 -19.37
C GLY A 182 7.01 13.26 -17.98
N ARG A 183 5.95 14.07 -17.84
CA ARG A 183 5.40 14.40 -16.51
C ARG A 183 4.40 13.34 -16.07
N LEU A 184 4.50 12.96 -14.79
CA LEU A 184 3.58 12.03 -14.16
C LEU A 184 3.28 12.50 -12.74
N ARG A 185 2.03 12.89 -12.49
CA ARG A 185 1.54 13.20 -11.15
C ARG A 185 1.23 11.90 -10.42
N VAL A 186 1.61 11.77 -9.17
CA VAL A 186 1.30 10.58 -8.35
C VAL A 186 0.20 10.92 -7.35
N ARG A 187 -0.83 10.07 -7.28
CA ARG A 187 -1.88 10.11 -6.27
C ARG A 187 -2.05 8.75 -5.63
N VAL A 188 -2.25 8.73 -4.32
CA VAL A 188 -2.44 7.51 -3.55
C VAL A 188 -3.89 7.38 -3.11
N LEU A 189 -4.43 6.17 -3.21
CA LEU A 189 -5.72 5.79 -2.61
C LEU A 189 -5.44 4.87 -1.43
N ALA A 190 -5.30 5.46 -0.24
CA ALA A 190 -5.01 4.72 0.99
C ALA A 190 -6.31 4.17 1.60
N ALA A 191 -6.36 2.86 1.83
CA ALA A 191 -7.46 2.25 2.56
C ALA A 191 -7.30 2.45 4.07
N GLY A 192 -8.31 2.99 4.74
CA GLY A 192 -8.42 2.94 6.20
C GLY A 192 -7.74 4.06 7.00
N LEU A 193 -7.25 5.12 6.36
CA LEU A 193 -6.89 6.35 7.09
C LEU A 193 -8.17 7.14 7.38
N VAL A 194 -8.66 7.02 8.61
CA VAL A 194 -9.75 7.85 9.12
C VAL A 194 -9.20 9.27 9.26
N ARG A 195 -9.85 10.23 8.60
CA ARG A 195 -9.53 11.65 8.76
C ARG A 195 -9.72 12.02 10.23
N LYS A 196 -8.69 12.58 10.85
CA LYS A 196 -8.75 13.01 12.26
C LYS A 196 -9.69 14.22 12.48
N ASP A 197 -10.27 14.77 11.41
CA ASP A 197 -11.15 15.94 11.45
C ASP A 197 -12.56 15.63 12.00
N ASP A 198 -12.95 14.36 12.13
CA ASP A 198 -14.32 13.97 12.52
C ASP A 198 -14.55 13.85 14.05
N GLU A 199 -13.55 14.15 14.91
CA GLU A 199 -13.67 13.96 16.37
C GLU A 199 -14.00 15.23 17.19
N GLU A 200 -14.02 16.45 16.62
CA GLU A 200 -14.30 17.67 17.40
C GLU A 200 -15.75 18.20 17.36
N GLU A 201 -16.65 17.68 16.53
CA GLU A 201 -18.04 18.19 16.45
C GLU A 201 -19.05 17.49 17.40
N GLY A 202 -18.56 16.73 18.38
CA GLY A 202 -19.37 15.85 19.23
C GLY A 202 -19.33 16.10 20.73
N ARG A 203 -18.79 17.24 21.21
CA ARG A 203 -18.84 17.62 22.63
C ARG A 203 -19.39 19.04 22.79
N SER A 204 -20.72 19.13 22.66
CA SER A 204 -21.52 20.17 23.33
C SER A 204 -21.86 19.73 24.76
#